data_AF-A0A2H5B0V5-F1
#
_entry.id   AF-A0A2H5B0V5-F1
#
_cell.length_a   1.000
_cell.length_b   1.000
_cell.length_c   1.000
_cell.angle_alpha   90.00
_cell.angle_beta   90.00
_cell.angle_gamma   90.00
#
_symmetry.space_group_name_H-M   'P 1'
#
loop_
_entity.id
_entity.type
_entity.pdbx_description
1 polymer ?
#
loop_
_entity_poly.entity_id
_entity_poly.type
_entity_poly.pdbx_seq_one_letter_code
_entity_poly.pdbx_strand_id
1 'polypeptide(L)'
;MSQQSFAEFLLALQDDDAMLRRYRHRDLHSLSRLALSEGYDFTAEDILSGVLALEMAVVLLKEAEGGDGIGSLWRDRWGTTYLEYLVDKVAGRFTEIELHRLLVEDGQTA
;
A
#
# COMPACT_ATOMS: atom_id res chain seq x y z
N MET A 1 6.99 -10.78 -9.30
CA MET A 1 7.92 -9.64 -9.40
C MET A 1 7.19 -8.31 -9.24
N SER A 2 6.03 -8.09 -9.87
CA SER A 2 5.30 -6.82 -9.77
C SER A 2 4.82 -6.46 -8.36
N GLN A 3 4.22 -7.41 -7.63
CA GLN A 3 3.81 -7.19 -6.23
C GLN A 3 5.00 -6.98 -5.28
N GLN A 4 6.13 -7.62 -5.55
CA GLN A 4 7.36 -7.40 -4.80
C GLN A 4 7.87 -5.97 -5.02
N SER A 5 7.91 -5.51 -6.28
CA SER A 5 8.34 -4.15 -6.59
C SER A 5 7.38 -3.11 -5.99
N PHE A 6 6.08 -3.42 -5.93
CA PHE A 6 5.11 -2.59 -5.23
C PHE A 6 5.36 -2.55 -3.71
N ALA A 7 5.70 -3.68 -3.08
CA ALA A 7 6.08 -3.72 -1.65
C ALA A 7 7.32 -2.87 -1.37
N GLU A 8 8.38 -3.03 -2.18
CA GLU A 8 9.61 -2.22 -2.11
C GLU A 8 9.32 -0.73 -2.29
N PHE A 9 8.39 -0.37 -3.18
CA PHE A 9 7.96 1.00 -3.38
C PHE A 9 7.22 1.57 -2.17
N LEU A 10 6.32 0.81 -1.54
CA LEU A 10 5.63 1.24 -0.32
C LEU A 10 6.60 1.48 0.83
N LEU A 11 7.61 0.61 0.99
CA LEU A 11 8.65 0.77 2.00
C LEU A 11 9.49 2.03 1.73
N ALA A 12 9.91 2.25 0.49
CA ALA A 12 10.64 3.47 0.12
C ALA A 12 9.83 4.74 0.39
N LEU A 13 8.50 4.71 0.19
CA LEU A 13 7.63 5.83 0.53
C LEU A 13 7.46 6.06 2.04
N GLN A 14 7.56 5.01 2.86
CA GLN A 14 7.55 5.14 4.33
C GLN A 14 8.84 5.79 4.85
N ASP A 15 9.96 5.50 4.21
CA ASP A 15 11.28 6.00 4.63
C ASP A 15 11.61 7.38 4.02
N ASP A 16 10.94 7.80 2.93
CA ASP A 16 11.19 9.06 2.23
C ASP A 16 9.91 9.91 2.02
N ASP A 17 9.66 10.81 2.98
CA ASP A 17 8.61 11.84 2.92
C ASP A 17 8.66 12.72 1.65
N ALA A 18 9.85 12.98 1.11
CA ALA A 18 10.00 13.80 -0.08
C ALA A 18 9.50 13.04 -1.32
N MET A 19 9.77 11.73 -1.36
CA MET A 19 9.22 10.83 -2.35
C MET A 19 7.69 10.78 -2.25
N LEU A 20 7.13 10.59 -1.05
CA LEU A 20 5.67 10.60 -0.83
C LEU A 20 4.98 11.86 -1.37
N ARG A 21 5.51 13.05 -1.03
CA ARG A 21 4.98 14.33 -1.53
C ARG A 21 5.00 14.45 -3.06
N ARG A 22 5.95 13.82 -3.74
CA ARG A 22 6.06 13.83 -5.21
C ARG A 22 5.00 12.95 -5.89
N TYR A 23 4.57 11.88 -5.22
CA TYR A 23 3.63 10.91 -5.75
C TYR A 23 2.17 11.15 -5.34
N ARG A 24 1.92 11.77 -4.18
CA ARG A 24 0.60 11.81 -3.52
C ARG A 24 -0.58 12.42 -4.31
N HIS A 25 -0.32 13.21 -5.34
CA HIS A 25 -1.36 13.84 -6.17
C HIS A 25 -1.52 13.19 -7.54
N ARG A 26 -0.81 12.09 -7.80
CA ARG A 26 -0.86 11.38 -9.09
C ARG A 26 -1.96 10.35 -9.09
N ASP A 27 -2.63 10.20 -10.22
CA ASP A 27 -3.47 9.03 -10.48
C ASP A 27 -2.61 7.77 -10.59
N LEU A 28 -3.23 6.59 -10.52
CA LEU A 28 -2.53 5.31 -10.49
C LEU A 28 -1.68 5.04 -11.74
N HIS A 29 -2.12 5.48 -12.93
CA HIS A 29 -1.36 5.28 -14.16
C HIS A 29 -0.15 6.22 -14.24
N SER A 30 -0.33 7.48 -13.83
CA SER A 30 0.76 8.44 -13.73
C SER A 30 1.79 8.05 -12.66
N LEU A 31 1.33 7.44 -11.56
CA LEU A 31 2.17 6.92 -10.50
C LEU A 31 2.99 5.73 -10.99
N SER A 32 2.34 4.69 -11.54
CA SER A 32 3.03 3.47 -11.99
C SER A 32 4.06 3.76 -13.08
N ARG A 33 3.75 4.66 -14.01
CA ARG A 33 4.73 5.10 -15.03
C ARG A 33 5.94 5.81 -14.45
N LEU A 34 5.74 6.69 -13.47
CA LEU A 34 6.86 7.41 -12.86
C LEU A 34 7.70 6.44 -12.01
N ALA A 35 7.05 5.57 -11.25
CA ALA A 35 7.71 4.53 -10.46
C ALA A 35 8.56 3.61 -11.36
N LEU A 36 8.04 3.23 -12.54
CA LEU A 36 8.78 2.45 -13.54
C LEU A 36 10.05 3.17 -14.02
N SER A 37 9.99 4.47 -14.24
CA SER A 37 11.19 5.25 -14.62
C SER A 37 12.25 5.34 -13.51
N GLU A 38 11.87 5.01 -12.27
CA GLU A 38 12.73 5.01 -11.09
C GLU A 38 13.17 3.61 -10.68
N GLY A 39 12.79 2.58 -11.46
CA GLY A 39 13.20 1.19 -11.25
C GLY A 39 12.16 0.31 -10.56
N TYR A 40 10.97 0.84 -10.24
CA TYR A 40 9.89 0.05 -9.67
C TYR A 40 8.92 -0.45 -10.75
N ASP A 41 8.88 -1.76 -10.98
CA ASP A 41 8.10 -2.38 -12.04
C ASP A 41 6.78 -2.95 -11.51
N PHE A 42 5.73 -2.12 -11.48
CA PHE A 42 4.36 -2.53 -11.14
C PHE A 42 3.33 -1.72 -11.94
N THR A 43 2.15 -2.29 -12.13
CA THR A 43 1.03 -1.68 -12.88
C THR A 43 -0.02 -1.07 -11.95
N ALA A 44 -1.00 -0.35 -12.51
CA ALA A 44 -2.14 0.13 -11.74
C ALA A 44 -3.00 -1.02 -11.17
N GLU A 45 -3.08 -2.15 -11.87
CA GLU A 45 -3.78 -3.35 -11.39
C GLU A 45 -3.05 -3.99 -10.21
N ASP A 46 -1.71 -4.01 -10.26
CA ASP A 46 -0.90 -4.49 -9.14
C ASP A 46 -1.13 -3.66 -7.87
N ILE A 47 -1.21 -2.32 -8.02
CA ILE A 47 -1.54 -1.42 -6.91
C ILE A 47 -2.92 -1.79 -6.35
N LEU A 48 -3.96 -1.88 -7.19
CA LEU A 48 -5.32 -2.16 -6.72
C LEU A 48 -5.41 -3.50 -5.99
N SER A 49 -4.78 -4.54 -6.55
CA SER A 49 -4.74 -5.88 -5.95
C SER A 49 -4.01 -5.87 -4.59
N GLY A 50 -2.82 -5.25 -4.55
CA GLY A 50 -2.02 -5.18 -3.33
C GLY A 50 -2.70 -4.35 -2.24
N VAL A 51 -3.32 -3.22 -2.59
CA VAL A 51 -4.07 -2.40 -1.63
C VAL A 51 -5.23 -3.20 -1.04
N LEU A 52 -6.01 -3.91 -1.87
CA LEU A 52 -7.12 -4.73 -1.38
C LEU A 52 -6.64 -5.79 -0.39
N ALA A 53 -5.54 -6.48 -0.70
CA ALA A 53 -4.96 -7.49 0.19
C ALA A 53 -4.51 -6.87 1.53
N LEU A 54 -3.84 -5.72 1.50
CA LEU A 54 -3.39 -5.03 2.71
C LEU A 54 -4.55 -4.51 3.56
N GLU A 55 -5.55 -3.87 2.96
CA GLU A 55 -6.72 -3.37 3.69
C GLU A 55 -7.49 -4.53 4.36
N MET A 56 -7.68 -5.64 3.65
CA MET A 56 -8.27 -6.84 4.22
C MET A 56 -7.44 -7.40 5.37
N ALA A 57 -6.11 -7.46 5.21
CA ALA A 57 -5.21 -7.93 6.26
C ALA A 57 -5.26 -7.03 7.50
N VAL A 58 -5.40 -5.70 7.35
CA VAL A 58 -5.59 -4.80 8.50
C VAL A 58 -6.87 -5.15 9.26
N VAL A 59 -7.98 -5.31 8.55
CA VAL A 59 -9.28 -5.64 9.15
C VAL A 59 -9.24 -7.00 9.84
N LEU A 60 -8.67 -8.02 9.19
CA LEU A 60 -8.69 -9.40 9.69
C LEU A 60 -7.64 -9.70 10.76
N LEU A 61 -6.47 -9.07 10.69
CA LEU A 61 -5.31 -9.45 11.52
C LEU A 61 -4.98 -8.40 12.58
N LYS A 62 -5.30 -7.12 12.35
CA LYS A 62 -4.89 -6.01 13.22
C LYS A 62 -6.07 -5.37 13.97
N GLU A 63 -7.30 -5.49 13.45
CA GLU A 63 -8.52 -4.92 14.06
C GLU A 63 -9.45 -5.99 14.67
N ALA A 64 -9.05 -7.26 14.66
CA ALA A 64 -9.86 -8.39 15.13
C ALA A 64 -10.20 -8.37 16.63
N GLU A 65 -9.56 -7.50 17.42
CA GLU A 65 -9.81 -7.36 18.85
C GLU A 65 -10.36 -5.95 19.18
N GLY A 66 -11.66 -5.75 18.91
CA GLY A 66 -12.45 -4.68 19.52
C GLY A 66 -12.59 -3.36 18.75
N GLY A 67 -12.11 -3.29 17.51
CA GLY A 67 -12.26 -2.12 16.63
C GLY A 67 -13.48 -2.15 15.70
N ASP A 68 -13.79 -1.01 15.10
CA ASP A 68 -14.80 -0.82 14.03
C ASP A 68 -14.34 -1.41 12.67
N GLY A 69 -13.16 -2.05 12.61
CA GLY A 69 -12.67 -2.72 11.42
C GLY A 69 -12.60 -1.74 10.24
N ILE A 70 -13.39 -1.99 9.18
CA ILE A 70 -13.44 -1.15 7.98
C ILE A 70 -13.78 0.32 8.29
N GLY A 71 -14.58 0.61 9.31
CA GLY A 71 -14.94 1.99 9.63
C GLY A 71 -13.81 2.80 10.26
N SER A 72 -12.78 2.16 10.85
CA SER A 72 -11.57 2.86 11.31
C SER A 72 -10.73 3.32 10.11
N LEU A 73 -10.54 2.45 9.11
CA LEU A 73 -9.86 2.77 7.85
C LEU A 73 -10.57 3.89 7.07
N TRP A 74 -11.91 3.86 7.04
CA TRP A 74 -12.70 4.89 6.35
C TRP A 74 -12.53 6.28 6.96
N ARG A 75 -12.40 6.36 8.29
CA ARG A 75 -12.12 7.63 8.99
C ARG A 75 -10.70 8.10 8.75
N ASP A 76 -9.73 7.18 8.73
CA ASP A 76 -8.33 7.47 8.44
C ASP A 76 -8.13 8.02 7.01
N ARG A 77 -9.04 7.71 6.08
CA ARG A 77 -9.01 8.22 4.70
C ARG A 77 -9.46 9.69 4.57
N TRP A 78 -10.13 10.26 5.57
CA TRP A 78 -10.67 11.62 5.45
C TRP A 78 -9.60 12.69 5.65
N GLY A 79 -9.44 13.57 4.66
CA GLY A 79 -8.50 14.68 4.73
C GLY A 79 -7.06 14.33 4.33
N THR A 80 -6.79 13.10 3.90
CA THR A 80 -5.49 12.65 3.37
C THR A 80 -5.61 12.34 1.87
N THR A 81 -4.49 12.37 1.16
CA THR A 81 -4.47 11.76 -0.18
C THR A 81 -4.55 10.24 -0.07
N TYR A 82 -4.94 9.57 -1.17
CA TYR A 82 -5.02 8.11 -1.21
C TYR A 82 -3.67 7.45 -0.92
N LEU A 83 -2.57 8.02 -1.43
CA LEU A 83 -1.25 7.48 -1.22
C LEU A 83 -0.74 7.71 0.22
N GLU A 84 -1.00 8.88 0.81
CA GLU A 84 -0.68 9.12 2.24
C GLU A 84 -1.45 8.17 3.15
N TYR A 85 -2.74 7.97 2.89
CA TYR A 85 -3.53 6.96 3.59
C TYR A 85 -2.92 5.56 3.46
N LEU A 86 -2.57 5.16 2.24
CA LEU A 86 -2.02 3.83 1.99
C LEU A 86 -0.68 3.63 2.71
N VAL A 87 0.21 4.61 2.66
CA VAL A 87 1.55 4.52 3.26
C VAL A 87 1.46 4.56 4.78
N ASP A 88 0.75 5.53 5.35
CA ASP A 88 0.77 5.79 6.79
C ASP A 88 -0.21 4.91 7.57
N LYS A 89 -1.39 4.64 7.00
CA LYS A 89 -2.53 4.05 7.73
C LYS A 89 -2.75 2.58 7.43
N VAL A 90 -2.31 2.12 6.26
CA VAL A 90 -2.45 0.73 5.84
C VAL A 90 -1.09 0.02 5.91
N ALA A 91 -0.16 0.38 5.02
CA ALA A 91 1.16 -0.22 4.95
C ALA A 91 1.95 -0.01 6.24
N GLY A 92 1.83 1.16 6.89
CA GLY A 92 2.51 1.49 8.14
C GLY A 92 2.13 0.62 9.34
N ARG A 93 1.10 -0.23 9.22
CA ARG A 93 0.69 -1.20 10.26
C ARG A 93 1.42 -2.55 10.16
N PHE A 94 2.23 -2.72 9.12
CA PHE A 94 2.95 -3.95 8.84
C PHE A 94 4.45 -3.70 8.89
N THR A 95 5.18 -4.68 9.41
CA THR A 95 6.63 -4.75 9.25
C THR A 95 6.99 -5.07 7.80
N GLU A 96 8.23 -4.79 7.40
CA GLU A 96 8.76 -5.16 6.08
C GLU A 96 8.52 -6.64 5.73
N ILE A 97 8.72 -7.53 6.70
CA ILE A 97 8.52 -8.98 6.53
C ILE A 97 7.04 -9.30 6.29
N GLU A 98 6.12 -8.69 7.05
CA GLU A 98 4.68 -8.89 6.87
C GLU A 98 4.18 -8.34 5.52
N LEU A 99 4.68 -7.17 5.10
CA LEU A 99 4.37 -6.54 3.82
C LEU A 99 4.78 -7.44 2.64
N HIS A 100 6.02 -7.94 2.67
CA HIS A 100 6.50 -8.87 1.66
C HIS A 100 5.67 -10.16 1.63
N ARG A 101 5.35 -10.73 2.79
CA ARG A 101 4.54 -11.95 2.87
C ARG A 101 3.15 -11.77 2.25
N LEU A 102 2.44 -10.72 2.64
CA LEU A 102 1.07 -10.45 2.20
C LEU A 102 0.98 -10.13 0.70
N LEU A 103 1.97 -9.42 0.15
CA LEU A 103 1.95 -9.01 -1.26
C LEU A 103 2.59 -10.03 -2.20
N VAL A 104 3.63 -10.73 -1.76
CA VAL A 104 4.45 -11.59 -2.63
C VAL A 104 4.07 -13.06 -2.51
N GLU A 105 3.78 -13.55 -1.29
CA GLU A 105 3.50 -14.97 -1.05
C GLU A 105 2.00 -15.29 -1.19
N ASP A 106 1.12 -14.50 -0.57
CA ASP A 106 -0.32 -14.76 -0.59
C ASP A 106 -0.99 -14.37 -1.94
N GLY A 107 -0.36 -13.48 -2.71
CA GLY A 107 -0.78 -13.08 -4.05
C GLY A 107 -0.60 -14.15 -5.14
N GLN A 108 0.04 -15.30 -4.83
CA GLN A 108 0.22 -16.43 -5.75
C GLN A 108 -0.88 -17.51 -5.62
N THR A 109 -1.85 -17.33 -4.72
CA THR A 109 -2.93 -18.30 -4.45
C THR A 109 -4.31 -17.86 -4.94
N ALA A 110 -4.39 -17.06 -6.01
CA ALA A 110 -5.64 -16.74 -6.70
C ALA A 110 -5.58 -17.19 -8.17
#